data_AF-A0A4V0KH53-F1
#
_entry.id   AF-A0A4V0KH53-F1
#
_cell.length_a   1.000
_cell.length_b   1.000
_cell.length_c   1.000
_cell.angle_alpha   90.00
_cell.angle_beta   90.00
_cell.angle_gamma   90.00
#
_symmetry.space_group_name_H-M   'P 1'
#
loop_
_entity.id
_entity.type
_entity.pdbx_description
1 polymer ?
#
loop_
_entity_poly.entity_id
_entity_poly.type
_entity_poly.pdbx_seq_one_letter_code
_entity_poly.pdbx_strand_id
1 'polypeptide(L)'
;MLTSKMCDQFDTMWRVFPDELKNSGEYDFKGGSLNSYCPNRKCENDIDKIKAGCLWLFKQFYESPYNFSNNANGNMNIVTYIMTWISYKLNQKPQDGITKFNEFYSRHIKNVEEYKKSIDNVTGYTSYIDLINKKNKFMDIDIKLMSKFYGLFKILCNMHINVDKKSMANTYLENANKFADEYKKLFNDNDNNVEGSSYDQILTTLSNDYNYFRNSYVSSNIGNTLPELITEKTTQVSVSNPIEGQDVSLSEIPELKSETDVSSSKDKVSDSDSGSPSSSILNKLISIPFIFVATLILLGIAYKYSLFGFRKRSQKQHLRKKLKK
;
A
#
# COMPACT_ATOMS: atom_id res chain seq x y z
N MET A 1 1.31 5.89 -4.96
CA MET A 1 2.16 5.72 -3.78
C MET A 1 1.68 6.63 -2.65
N LEU A 2 1.64 6.10 -1.43
CA LEU A 2 1.33 6.84 -0.20
C LEU A 2 2.36 7.96 0.02
N THR A 3 1.92 9.07 0.61
CA THR A 3 2.76 10.26 0.83
C THR A 3 2.54 10.83 2.23
N SER A 4 3.50 11.61 2.73
CA SER A 4 3.38 12.30 4.02
C SER A 4 2.12 13.16 4.11
N LYS A 5 1.82 13.94 3.07
CA LYS A 5 0.59 14.75 2.98
C LYS A 5 -0.69 13.93 3.13
N MET A 6 -0.71 12.68 2.63
CA MET A 6 -1.88 11.81 2.79
C MET A 6 -2.00 11.36 4.24
N CYS A 7 -0.89 10.98 4.85
CA CYS A 7 -0.82 10.56 6.24
C CYS A 7 -1.15 11.70 7.21
N ASP A 8 -0.83 12.96 6.88
CA ASP A 8 -1.23 14.13 7.69
C ASP A 8 -2.75 14.29 7.80
N GLN A 9 -3.50 13.90 6.76
CA GLN A 9 -4.97 13.91 6.81
C GLN A 9 -5.49 12.83 7.77
N PHE A 10 -4.88 11.64 7.76
CA PHE A 10 -5.22 10.58 8.71
C PHE A 10 -4.77 10.93 10.13
N ASP A 11 -3.62 11.56 10.33
CA ASP A 11 -3.19 12.06 11.64
C ASP A 11 -4.16 13.10 12.21
N THR A 12 -4.68 13.98 11.34
CA THR A 12 -5.77 14.89 11.71
C THR A 12 -7.01 14.10 12.11
N MET A 13 -7.41 13.09 11.32
CA MET A 13 -8.53 12.21 11.65
C MET A 13 -8.36 11.54 13.02
N TRP A 14 -7.19 10.97 13.32
CA TRP A 14 -6.92 10.29 14.59
C TRP A 14 -6.99 11.22 15.80
N ARG A 15 -6.73 12.52 15.62
CA ARG A 15 -6.86 13.48 16.73
C ARG A 15 -8.33 13.74 17.11
N VAL A 16 -9.22 13.74 16.12
CA VAL A 16 -10.66 14.07 16.30
C VAL A 16 -11.56 12.84 16.43
N PHE A 17 -11.15 11.72 15.84
CA PHE A 17 -11.76 10.40 15.96
C PHE A 17 -10.65 9.35 16.20
N PRO A 18 -10.12 9.30 17.43
CA PRO A 18 -9.05 8.37 17.83
C PRO A 18 -9.41 6.92 17.60
N ASP A 19 -8.37 6.09 17.56
CA ASP A 19 -8.52 4.65 17.39
C ASP A 19 -8.97 3.97 18.66
N GLU A 20 -8.55 4.44 19.82
CA GLU A 20 -8.94 3.83 21.08
C GLU A 20 -10.41 4.12 21.40
N LEU A 21 -11.11 3.08 21.88
CA LEU A 21 -12.40 3.25 22.53
C LEU A 21 -12.19 3.84 23.93
N LYS A 22 -13.20 4.53 24.43
CA LYS A 22 -13.28 4.92 25.85
C LYS A 22 -13.40 3.67 26.71
N ASN A 23 -13.09 3.82 28.00
CA ASN A 23 -13.34 2.77 29.00
C ASN A 23 -14.81 2.29 29.03
N SER A 24 -15.75 3.12 28.56
CA SER A 24 -17.17 2.76 28.42
C SER A 24 -17.47 1.85 27.23
N GLY A 25 -16.48 1.49 26.39
CA GLY A 25 -16.70 0.78 25.13
C GLY A 25 -17.24 1.66 23.99
N GLU A 26 -17.38 2.96 24.23
CA GLU A 26 -17.85 3.93 23.23
C GLU A 26 -16.70 4.54 22.44
N TYR A 27 -16.97 4.98 21.20
CA TYR A 27 -15.99 5.74 20.44
C TYR A 27 -15.62 7.06 21.14
N ASP A 28 -14.31 7.39 21.18
CA ASP A 28 -13.85 8.71 21.62
C ASP A 28 -14.03 9.79 20.53
N PHE A 29 -15.25 9.93 20.02
CA PHE A 29 -15.55 10.89 18.98
C PHE A 29 -15.64 12.31 19.56
N LYS A 30 -14.66 13.16 19.23
CA LYS A 30 -14.57 14.54 19.71
C LYS A 30 -15.38 15.53 18.89
N GLY A 31 -15.90 15.10 17.73
CA GLY A 31 -16.83 15.87 16.92
C GLY A 31 -16.22 16.97 16.06
N GLY A 32 -15.31 17.80 16.58
CA GLY A 32 -14.48 18.78 15.83
C GLY A 32 -15.00 19.24 14.45
N SER A 33 -14.14 19.12 13.43
CA SER A 33 -14.50 19.39 12.03
C SER A 33 -15.46 18.36 11.43
N LEU A 34 -15.56 17.17 12.03
CA LEU A 34 -16.44 16.08 11.56
C LEU A 34 -17.91 16.40 11.74
N ASN A 35 -18.26 17.22 12.73
CA ASN A 35 -19.63 17.58 13.07
C ASN A 35 -20.37 18.20 11.88
N SER A 36 -19.68 18.92 10.98
CA SER A 36 -20.32 19.47 9.78
C SER A 36 -20.78 18.43 8.76
N TYR A 37 -20.35 17.16 8.92
CA TYR A 37 -20.69 16.03 8.05
C TYR A 37 -21.66 15.05 8.72
N CYS A 38 -22.10 15.35 9.94
CA CYS A 38 -23.12 14.58 10.65
C CYS A 38 -24.54 15.07 10.30
N PRO A 39 -25.55 14.19 10.30
CA PRO A 39 -26.96 14.61 10.27
C PRO A 39 -27.24 15.61 11.38
N ASN A 40 -27.92 16.73 11.08
CA ASN A 40 -28.23 17.80 12.03
C ASN A 40 -27.00 18.36 12.79
N ARG A 41 -25.79 18.16 12.25
CA ARG A 41 -24.51 18.43 12.91
C ARG A 41 -24.27 17.69 14.23
N LYS A 42 -24.98 16.59 14.45
CA LYS A 42 -24.90 15.74 15.62
C LYS A 42 -24.71 14.29 15.18
N CYS A 43 -23.52 13.73 15.38
CA CYS A 43 -23.24 12.32 15.13
C CYS A 43 -23.72 11.48 16.33
N GLU A 44 -25.03 11.31 16.44
CA GLU A 44 -25.66 10.70 17.63
C GLU A 44 -25.34 9.20 17.74
N ASN A 45 -25.40 8.47 16.63
CA ASN A 45 -25.08 7.04 16.59
C ASN A 45 -23.69 6.78 15.98
N ASP A 46 -23.23 5.55 16.13
CA ASP A 46 -21.90 5.10 15.72
C ASP A 46 -21.70 5.09 14.19
N ILE A 47 -22.75 4.72 13.46
CA ILE A 47 -22.74 4.73 12.00
C ILE A 47 -22.57 6.16 11.48
N ASP A 48 -23.23 7.15 12.09
CA ASP A 48 -23.10 8.55 11.68
C ASP A 48 -21.69 9.09 11.95
N LYS A 49 -21.05 8.70 13.06
CA LYS A 49 -19.63 9.04 13.34
C LYS A 49 -18.72 8.51 12.24
N ILE A 50 -18.89 7.25 11.84
CA ILE A 50 -18.07 6.60 10.80
C ILE A 50 -18.33 7.23 9.43
N LYS A 51 -19.60 7.48 9.07
CA LYS A 51 -19.99 8.18 7.83
C LYS A 51 -19.39 9.58 7.77
N ALA A 52 -19.51 10.36 8.85
CA ALA A 52 -18.93 11.70 8.91
C ALA A 52 -17.41 11.67 8.68
N GLY A 53 -16.70 10.71 9.29
CA GLY A 53 -15.27 10.52 9.05
C GLY A 53 -14.92 10.10 7.64
N CYS A 54 -15.67 9.16 7.09
CA CYS A 54 -15.54 8.73 5.69
C CYS A 54 -15.70 9.91 4.73
N LEU A 55 -16.79 10.68 4.86
CA LEU A 55 -17.06 11.84 4.00
C LEU A 55 -16.01 12.93 4.16
N TRP A 56 -15.54 13.19 5.39
CA TRP A 56 -14.47 14.15 5.64
C TRP A 56 -13.18 13.73 4.91
N LEU A 57 -12.75 12.46 5.01
CA LEU A 57 -11.56 11.96 4.32
C LEU A 57 -11.68 12.15 2.81
N PHE A 58 -12.81 11.74 2.23
CA PHE A 58 -13.06 11.93 0.80
C PHE A 58 -12.94 13.40 0.37
N LYS A 59 -13.52 14.33 1.14
CA LYS A 59 -13.38 15.75 0.85
C LYS A 59 -11.96 16.28 0.98
N GLN A 60 -11.20 15.82 1.97
CA GLN A 60 -9.80 16.23 2.10
C GLN A 60 -8.94 15.75 0.92
N PHE A 61 -9.18 14.55 0.42
CA PHE A 61 -8.38 13.97 -0.66
C PHE A 61 -8.78 14.44 -2.06
N TYR A 62 -10.06 14.79 -2.26
CA TYR A 62 -10.63 15.00 -3.60
C TYR A 62 -11.34 16.35 -3.82
N GLU A 63 -11.60 17.17 -2.79
CA GLU A 63 -12.21 18.52 -2.93
C GLU A 63 -11.30 19.68 -2.47
N SER A 64 -10.26 19.41 -1.67
CA SER A 64 -9.35 20.44 -1.13
C SER A 64 -8.54 21.16 -2.23
N PRO A 65 -8.28 22.48 -2.15
CA PRO A 65 -7.42 23.17 -3.12
C PRO A 65 -5.96 22.66 -3.14
N TYR A 66 -5.55 21.92 -2.10
CA TYR A 66 -4.28 21.18 -2.02
C TYR A 66 -4.39 19.74 -2.53
N ASN A 67 -5.50 19.41 -3.19
CA ASN A 67 -5.82 18.11 -3.74
C ASN A 67 -4.61 17.52 -4.48
N PHE A 68 -4.49 16.21 -4.37
CA PHE A 68 -3.56 15.40 -5.15
C PHE A 68 -3.91 15.38 -6.67
N SER A 69 -4.77 16.32 -7.12
CA SER A 69 -5.48 16.37 -8.40
C SER A 69 -4.65 16.88 -9.59
N ASN A 70 -3.39 17.28 -9.41
CA ASN A 70 -2.53 17.52 -10.59
C ASN A 70 -2.15 16.22 -11.31
N ASN A 71 -2.40 15.06 -10.69
CA ASN A 71 -2.41 13.79 -11.38
C ASN A 71 -3.86 13.30 -11.38
N ALA A 72 -4.50 13.31 -12.54
CA ALA A 72 -5.83 12.73 -12.75
C ALA A 72 -6.00 11.29 -12.23
N ASN A 73 -4.88 10.58 -11.95
CA ASN A 73 -4.80 9.28 -11.27
C ASN A 73 -4.43 9.39 -9.77
N GLY A 74 -4.90 10.43 -9.07
CA GLY A 74 -4.67 10.66 -7.64
C GLY A 74 -4.86 9.37 -6.83
N ASN A 75 -3.75 8.89 -6.26
CA ASN A 75 -3.50 7.55 -5.71
C ASN A 75 -4.77 6.80 -5.28
N MET A 76 -5.39 6.06 -6.21
CA MET A 76 -6.66 5.34 -6.00
C MET A 76 -6.60 4.36 -4.81
N ASN A 77 -5.40 3.99 -4.38
CA ASN A 77 -5.12 3.20 -3.18
C ASN A 77 -5.61 3.90 -1.90
N ILE A 78 -5.77 5.22 -1.89
CA ILE A 78 -6.33 5.96 -0.75
C ILE A 78 -7.77 5.52 -0.45
N VAL A 79 -8.55 5.17 -1.48
CA VAL A 79 -9.90 4.62 -1.29
C VAL A 79 -9.81 3.32 -0.50
N THR A 80 -8.85 2.45 -0.85
CA THR A 80 -8.60 1.21 -0.12
C THR A 80 -8.20 1.50 1.35
N TYR A 81 -7.38 2.52 1.62
CA TYR A 81 -7.03 2.90 2.99
C TYR A 81 -8.19 3.49 3.80
N ILE A 82 -9.11 4.20 3.14
CA ILE A 82 -10.36 4.62 3.77
C ILE A 82 -11.22 3.38 4.09
N MET A 83 -11.30 2.40 3.18
CA MET A 83 -12.03 1.15 3.41
C MET A 83 -11.46 0.34 4.57
N THR A 84 -10.13 0.26 4.72
CA THR A 84 -9.49 -0.41 5.85
C THR A 84 -9.73 0.32 7.16
N TRP A 85 -9.67 1.66 7.19
CA TRP A 85 -10.03 2.46 8.36
C TRP A 85 -11.49 2.27 8.80
N ILE A 86 -12.44 2.31 7.87
CA ILE A 86 -13.87 2.04 8.15
C ILE A 86 -14.03 0.65 8.76
N SER A 87 -13.41 -0.35 8.13
CA SER A 87 -13.48 -1.74 8.60
C SER A 87 -12.84 -1.90 9.97
N TYR A 88 -11.75 -1.19 10.25
CA TYR A 88 -11.17 -1.14 11.58
C TYR A 88 -12.16 -0.60 12.62
N LYS A 89 -12.80 0.54 12.37
CA LYS A 89 -13.83 1.07 13.28
C LYS A 89 -14.95 0.06 13.50
N LEU A 90 -15.55 -0.45 12.42
CA LEU A 90 -16.63 -1.45 12.51
C LEU A 90 -16.20 -2.73 13.25
N ASN A 91 -14.94 -3.16 13.13
CA ASN A 91 -14.43 -4.31 13.87
C ASN A 91 -14.25 -4.03 15.38
N GLN A 92 -13.97 -2.79 15.77
CA GLN A 92 -13.87 -2.40 17.18
C GLN A 92 -15.23 -2.38 17.87
N LYS A 93 -16.26 -1.87 17.17
CA LYS A 93 -17.64 -1.88 17.65
C LYS A 93 -18.57 -2.43 16.56
N PRO A 94 -18.72 -3.77 16.49
CA PRO A 94 -19.55 -4.45 15.51
C PRO A 94 -20.97 -3.89 15.45
N GLN A 95 -21.54 -3.89 14.26
CA GLN A 95 -22.89 -3.38 13.99
C GLN A 95 -23.73 -4.52 13.44
N ASP A 96 -24.97 -4.63 13.88
CA ASP A 96 -25.82 -5.78 13.56
C ASP A 96 -25.99 -5.96 12.05
N GLY A 97 -25.69 -7.19 11.60
CA GLY A 97 -25.76 -7.58 10.20
C GLY A 97 -24.75 -6.89 9.29
N ILE A 98 -23.69 -6.27 9.82
CA ILE A 98 -22.57 -5.69 9.05
C ILE A 98 -21.30 -6.51 9.33
N THR A 99 -21.10 -7.53 8.51
CA THR A 99 -19.94 -8.44 8.54
C THR A 99 -18.95 -8.15 7.42
N LYS A 100 -19.43 -7.60 6.30
CA LYS A 100 -18.63 -7.24 5.11
C LYS A 100 -18.70 -5.75 4.80
N PHE A 101 -17.67 -5.23 4.13
CA PHE A 101 -17.66 -3.82 3.73
C PHE A 101 -18.83 -3.47 2.79
N ASN A 102 -19.20 -4.39 1.89
CA ASN A 102 -20.33 -4.22 0.96
C ASN A 102 -21.67 -3.95 1.68
N GLU A 103 -21.90 -4.59 2.83
CA GLU A 103 -23.13 -4.41 3.62
C GLU A 103 -23.20 -3.01 4.21
N PHE A 104 -22.08 -2.54 4.79
CA PHE A 104 -21.96 -1.15 5.25
C PHE A 104 -22.18 -0.17 4.10
N TYR A 105 -21.47 -0.37 2.98
CA TYR A 105 -21.57 0.49 1.81
C TYR A 105 -23.01 0.58 1.27
N SER A 106 -23.67 -0.56 1.09
CA SER A 106 -25.02 -0.64 0.54
C SER A 106 -26.06 0.03 1.44
N ARG A 107 -25.97 -0.14 2.77
CA ARG A 107 -26.94 0.43 3.72
C ARG A 107 -26.69 1.90 4.05
N HIS A 108 -25.43 2.32 4.10
CA HIS A 108 -25.06 3.58 4.75
C HIS A 108 -24.36 4.60 3.86
N ILE A 109 -23.92 4.22 2.66
CA ILE A 109 -23.15 5.09 1.74
C ILE A 109 -23.82 5.23 0.37
N LYS A 110 -24.16 4.11 -0.28
CA LYS A 110 -24.59 4.03 -1.68
C LYS A 110 -25.69 5.02 -2.07
N ASN A 111 -26.67 5.22 -1.19
CA ASN A 111 -27.84 6.04 -1.45
C ASN A 111 -27.78 7.45 -0.83
N VAL A 112 -26.67 7.81 -0.18
CA VAL A 112 -26.51 9.11 0.49
C VAL A 112 -26.12 10.18 -0.53
N GLU A 113 -26.88 11.27 -0.60
CA GLU A 113 -26.73 12.32 -1.61
C GLU A 113 -25.35 12.99 -1.58
N GLU A 114 -24.78 13.20 -0.41
CA GLU A 114 -23.44 13.79 -0.25
C GLU A 114 -22.35 12.96 -0.94
N TYR A 115 -22.52 11.63 -1.02
CA TYR A 115 -21.57 10.75 -1.70
C TYR A 115 -21.77 10.68 -3.20
N LYS A 116 -22.98 10.97 -3.69
CA LYS A 116 -23.32 11.02 -5.12
C LYS A 116 -22.89 12.32 -5.79
N LYS A 117 -22.59 13.36 -4.99
CA LYS A 117 -22.22 14.67 -5.51
C LYS A 117 -21.05 14.58 -6.49
N SER A 118 -21.17 15.29 -7.60
CA SER A 118 -20.14 15.36 -8.63
C SER A 118 -18.87 16.00 -8.09
N ILE A 119 -17.72 15.41 -8.43
CA ILE A 119 -16.40 15.99 -8.19
C ILE A 119 -15.96 16.66 -9.48
N ASP A 120 -15.76 17.98 -9.43
CA ASP A 120 -15.44 18.76 -10.62
C ASP A 120 -13.95 18.67 -11.00
N ASN A 121 -13.64 18.90 -12.29
CA ASN A 121 -12.28 19.05 -12.82
C ASN A 121 -11.36 17.83 -12.65
N VAL A 122 -11.92 16.62 -12.57
CA VAL A 122 -11.17 15.36 -12.48
C VAL A 122 -11.54 14.44 -13.64
N THR A 123 -10.55 13.73 -14.20
CA THR A 123 -10.77 12.73 -15.23
C THR A 123 -10.57 11.33 -14.65
N GLY A 124 -11.52 10.43 -14.86
CA GLY A 124 -11.42 9.03 -14.44
C GLY A 124 -12.42 8.62 -13.36
N TYR A 125 -13.01 9.56 -12.63
CA TYR A 125 -14.14 9.33 -11.72
C TYR A 125 -15.08 10.54 -11.67
N THR A 126 -16.35 10.32 -11.30
CA THR A 126 -17.37 11.39 -11.26
C THR A 126 -17.86 11.74 -9.85
N SER A 127 -17.77 10.80 -8.90
CA SER A 127 -18.31 10.96 -7.54
C SER A 127 -17.53 10.11 -6.54
N TYR A 128 -17.79 10.28 -5.24
CA TYR A 128 -17.25 9.40 -4.21
C TYR A 128 -17.76 7.97 -4.35
N ILE A 129 -19.03 7.81 -4.75
CA ILE A 129 -19.60 6.50 -5.09
C ILE A 129 -18.81 5.82 -6.21
N ASP A 130 -18.47 6.55 -7.27
CA ASP A 130 -17.69 6.01 -8.39
C ASP A 130 -16.27 5.60 -7.95
N LEU A 131 -15.61 6.41 -7.11
CA LEU A 131 -14.32 6.07 -6.52
C LEU A 131 -14.35 4.74 -5.74
N ILE A 132 -15.36 4.56 -4.90
CA ILE A 132 -15.54 3.33 -4.11
C ILE A 132 -15.89 2.15 -5.03
N ASN A 133 -16.80 2.33 -5.99
CA ASN A 133 -17.21 1.26 -6.92
C ASN A 133 -16.06 0.75 -7.78
N LYS A 134 -15.10 1.60 -8.16
CA LYS A 134 -13.91 1.15 -8.88
C LYS A 134 -12.96 0.29 -8.01
N LYS A 135 -13.20 0.21 -6.70
CA LYS A 135 -12.56 -0.72 -5.75
C LYS A 135 -13.50 -1.89 -5.37
N ASN A 136 -14.48 -2.21 -6.20
CA ASN A 136 -15.46 -3.29 -5.97
C ASN A 136 -14.83 -4.62 -5.52
N LYS A 137 -13.69 -5.01 -6.07
CA LYS A 137 -12.96 -6.24 -5.69
C LYS A 137 -12.64 -6.34 -4.20
N PHE A 138 -12.59 -5.22 -3.48
CA PHE A 138 -12.29 -5.16 -2.05
C PHE A 138 -13.55 -5.09 -1.17
N MET A 139 -14.74 -4.94 -1.75
CA MET A 139 -15.99 -4.76 -0.99
C MET A 139 -16.47 -6.04 -0.29
N ASP A 140 -16.16 -7.21 -0.86
CA ASP A 140 -16.65 -8.50 -0.34
C ASP A 140 -15.72 -9.11 0.72
N ILE A 141 -14.63 -8.42 1.08
CA ILE A 141 -13.75 -8.83 2.18
C ILE A 141 -14.47 -8.60 3.51
N ASP A 142 -14.38 -9.59 4.41
CA ASP A 142 -14.91 -9.48 5.77
C ASP A 142 -14.23 -8.34 6.53
N ILE A 143 -15.03 -7.60 7.31
CA ILE A 143 -14.58 -6.44 8.10
C ILE A 143 -13.44 -6.82 9.03
N LYS A 144 -13.52 -7.98 9.67
CA LYS A 144 -12.46 -8.50 10.55
C LYS A 144 -11.15 -8.67 9.79
N LEU A 145 -11.18 -9.23 8.59
CA LEU A 145 -9.99 -9.44 7.77
C LEU A 145 -9.45 -8.11 7.24
N MET A 146 -10.32 -7.26 6.71
CA MET A 146 -9.99 -5.93 6.20
C MET A 146 -9.36 -5.04 7.28
N SER A 147 -9.83 -5.15 8.52
CA SER A 147 -9.32 -4.36 9.66
C SER A 147 -7.84 -4.62 9.97
N LYS A 148 -7.32 -5.83 9.66
CA LYS A 148 -5.90 -6.16 9.91
C LYS A 148 -4.96 -5.25 9.11
N PHE A 149 -5.34 -4.89 7.88
CA PHE A 149 -4.54 -4.02 7.01
C PHE A 149 -4.45 -2.58 7.50
N TYR A 150 -5.44 -2.13 8.27
CA TYR A 150 -5.39 -0.78 8.85
C TYR A 150 -4.20 -0.61 9.80
N GLY A 151 -3.85 -1.66 10.56
CA GLY A 151 -2.67 -1.65 11.43
C GLY A 151 -1.39 -1.36 10.66
N LEU A 152 -1.15 -2.09 9.56
CA LEU A 152 -0.01 -1.86 8.67
C LEU A 152 -0.03 -0.45 8.07
N PHE A 153 -1.17 -0.03 7.55
CA PHE A 153 -1.36 1.30 6.98
C PHE A 153 -1.01 2.41 7.99
N LYS A 154 -1.49 2.29 9.24
CA LYS A 154 -1.22 3.26 10.31
C LYS A 154 0.26 3.31 10.66
N ILE A 155 0.93 2.15 10.78
CA ILE A 155 2.37 2.09 11.03
C ILE A 155 3.14 2.79 9.91
N LEU A 156 2.82 2.48 8.65
CA LEU A 156 3.44 3.11 7.50
C LEU A 156 3.23 4.63 7.47
N CYS A 157 2.04 5.11 7.82
CA CYS A 157 1.80 6.54 7.95
C CYS A 157 2.60 7.19 9.08
N ASN A 158 2.75 6.52 10.23
CA ASN A 158 3.62 7.00 11.31
C ASN A 158 5.08 7.08 10.88
N MET A 159 5.56 6.21 9.97
CA MET A 159 6.89 6.35 9.38
C MET A 159 7.01 7.65 8.57
N HIS A 160 6.04 7.92 7.68
CA HIS A 160 6.02 9.16 6.90
C HIS A 160 5.92 10.43 7.74
N ILE A 161 5.15 10.42 8.83
CA ILE A 161 4.95 11.60 9.70
C ILE A 161 6.21 11.91 10.52
N ASN A 162 6.98 10.89 10.89
CA ASN A 162 8.10 11.02 11.83
C ASN A 162 9.46 11.17 11.15
N VAL A 163 9.59 10.81 9.87
CA VAL A 163 10.88 10.81 9.15
C VAL A 163 11.56 12.18 9.11
N ASP A 164 10.79 13.27 8.92
CA ASP A 164 11.33 14.63 8.81
C ASP A 164 11.51 15.32 10.18
N LYS A 165 11.09 14.67 11.27
CA LYS A 165 11.17 15.23 12.63
C LYS A 165 12.51 14.84 13.25
N LYS A 166 13.47 15.76 13.21
CA LYS A 166 14.86 15.59 13.72
C LYS A 166 14.95 15.03 15.16
N SER A 167 13.95 15.26 16.00
CA SER A 167 13.87 14.73 17.37
C SER A 167 13.36 13.28 17.47
N MET A 168 12.89 12.67 16.38
CA MET A 168 12.24 11.36 16.34
C MET A 168 12.87 10.40 15.31
N ALA A 169 14.17 10.56 15.02
CA ALA A 169 14.89 9.69 14.08
C ALA A 169 14.83 8.21 14.45
N ASN A 170 14.77 7.85 15.74
CA ASN A 170 14.64 6.45 16.15
C ASN A 170 13.22 5.89 15.95
N THR A 171 12.20 6.75 15.97
CA THR A 171 10.78 6.36 15.93
C THR A 171 10.37 5.80 14.57
N TYR A 172 10.91 6.30 13.45
CA TYR A 172 10.57 5.73 12.14
C TYR A 172 11.22 4.35 11.92
N LEU A 173 12.43 4.12 12.47
CA LEU A 173 13.10 2.81 12.43
C LEU A 173 12.32 1.77 13.24
N GLU A 174 11.88 2.14 14.45
CA GLU A 174 11.01 1.28 15.26
C GLU A 174 9.70 0.93 14.55
N ASN A 175 9.08 1.91 13.90
CA ASN A 175 7.88 1.68 13.10
C ASN A 175 8.15 0.78 11.89
N ALA A 176 9.31 0.90 11.24
CA ALA A 176 9.65 0.03 10.12
C ALA A 176 9.87 -1.43 10.53
N ASN A 177 10.52 -1.66 11.68
CA ASN A 177 10.63 -3.01 12.26
C ASN A 177 9.25 -3.58 12.57
N LYS A 178 8.39 -2.79 13.25
CA LYS A 178 6.99 -3.19 13.52
C LYS A 178 6.21 -3.47 12.24
N PHE A 179 6.41 -2.68 11.19
CA PHE A 179 5.78 -2.90 9.89
C PHE A 179 6.21 -4.25 9.30
N ALA A 180 7.52 -4.54 9.28
CA ALA A 180 8.05 -5.79 8.73
C ALA A 180 7.53 -7.02 9.49
N ASP A 181 7.46 -6.94 10.82
CA ASP A 181 6.94 -8.02 11.67
C ASP A 181 5.44 -8.27 11.43
N GLU A 182 4.61 -7.22 11.42
CA GLU A 182 3.18 -7.33 11.14
C GLU A 182 2.92 -7.78 9.70
N TYR A 183 3.71 -7.31 8.75
CA TYR A 183 3.63 -7.71 7.35
C TYR A 183 3.91 -9.20 7.21
N LYS A 184 4.96 -9.70 7.87
CA LYS A 184 5.32 -11.13 7.86
C LYS A 184 4.18 -12.00 8.39
N LYS A 185 3.50 -11.59 9.46
CA LYS A 185 2.33 -12.31 9.99
C LYS A 185 1.21 -12.40 8.96
N LEU A 186 0.87 -11.28 8.32
CA LEU A 186 -0.20 -11.21 7.32
C LEU A 186 0.16 -11.91 6.01
N PHE A 187 1.43 -11.92 5.63
CA PHE A 187 1.92 -12.59 4.42
C PHE A 187 1.91 -14.12 4.55
N ASN A 188 2.19 -14.63 5.75
CA ASN A 188 2.16 -16.06 6.07
C ASN A 188 0.77 -16.58 6.48
N ASP A 189 -0.28 -15.75 6.46
CA ASP A 189 -1.68 -16.16 6.72
C ASP A 189 -2.22 -16.94 5.51
N ASN A 190 -1.84 -18.21 5.40
CA ASN A 190 -2.11 -19.05 4.21
C ASN A 190 -3.60 -19.27 3.93
N ASP A 191 -4.45 -19.19 4.95
CA ASP A 191 -5.89 -19.36 4.80
C ASP A 191 -6.53 -18.20 4.03
N ASN A 192 -5.95 -17.00 4.15
CA ASN A 192 -6.48 -15.77 3.55
C ASN A 192 -5.62 -15.24 2.40
N ASN A 193 -4.30 -15.38 2.50
CA ASN A 193 -3.33 -14.85 1.55
C ASN A 193 -3.05 -15.83 0.41
N VAL A 194 -4.02 -15.96 -0.49
CA VAL A 194 -3.88 -16.67 -1.77
C VAL A 194 -3.40 -15.68 -2.82
N GLU A 195 -2.41 -16.06 -3.63
CA GLU A 195 -1.84 -15.21 -4.68
C GLU A 195 -2.94 -14.68 -5.62
N GLY A 196 -2.90 -13.38 -5.91
CA GLY A 196 -3.88 -12.71 -6.77
C GLY A 196 -5.24 -12.43 -6.11
N SER A 197 -5.48 -12.91 -4.89
CA SER A 197 -6.70 -12.60 -4.13
C SER A 197 -6.82 -11.11 -3.79
N SER A 198 -8.02 -10.67 -3.43
CA SER A 198 -8.23 -9.29 -2.97
C SER A 198 -7.42 -8.97 -1.71
N TYR A 199 -7.16 -9.95 -0.85
CA TYR A 199 -6.28 -9.83 0.31
C TYR A 199 -4.83 -9.56 -0.12
N ASP A 200 -4.29 -10.42 -0.98
CA ASP A 200 -2.93 -10.34 -1.51
C ASP A 200 -2.69 -8.99 -2.22
N GLN A 201 -3.67 -8.50 -2.96
CA GLN A 201 -3.57 -7.21 -3.66
C GLN A 201 -3.50 -6.00 -2.71
N ILE A 202 -4.21 -6.03 -1.57
CA ILE A 202 -4.10 -4.97 -0.54
C ILE A 202 -2.73 -5.04 0.12
N LEU A 203 -2.27 -6.25 0.45
CA LEU A 203 -0.97 -6.47 1.07
C LEU A 203 0.18 -6.02 0.15
N THR A 204 0.10 -6.36 -1.13
CA THR A 204 1.00 -5.92 -2.20
C THR A 204 0.98 -4.40 -2.36
N THR A 205 -0.17 -3.76 -2.18
CA THR A 205 -0.26 -2.30 -2.22
C THR A 205 0.51 -1.66 -1.07
N LEU A 206 0.37 -2.20 0.14
CA LEU A 206 1.09 -1.74 1.34
C LEU A 206 2.60 -1.99 1.25
N SER A 207 3.02 -3.16 0.75
CA SER A 207 4.46 -3.48 0.56
C SER A 207 5.11 -2.57 -0.48
N ASN A 208 4.39 -2.27 -1.57
CA ASN A 208 4.86 -1.32 -2.58
C ASN A 208 5.03 0.10 -2.01
N ASP A 209 4.08 0.57 -1.19
CA ASP A 209 4.19 1.87 -0.53
C ASP A 209 5.36 1.90 0.48
N TYR A 210 5.57 0.82 1.25
CA TYR A 210 6.73 0.68 2.13
C TYR A 210 8.06 0.67 1.36
N ASN A 211 8.17 -0.13 0.30
CA ASN A 211 9.37 -0.21 -0.53
C ASN A 211 9.67 1.13 -1.20
N TYR A 212 8.63 1.85 -1.63
CA TYR A 212 8.78 3.20 -2.15
C TYR A 212 9.32 4.17 -1.10
N PHE A 213 8.77 4.15 0.13
CA PHE A 213 9.29 4.93 1.25
C PHE A 213 10.76 4.58 1.52
N ARG A 214 11.06 3.28 1.67
CA ARG A 214 12.41 2.77 1.92
C ARG A 214 13.39 3.26 0.87
N ASN A 215 13.08 3.05 -0.40
CA ASN A 215 14.00 3.40 -1.48
C ASN A 215 14.15 4.91 -1.65
N SER A 216 13.09 5.70 -1.43
CA SER A 216 13.14 7.16 -1.61
C SER A 216 13.91 7.86 -0.50
N TYR A 217 13.70 7.46 0.77
CA TYR A 217 14.26 8.15 1.94
C TYR A 217 15.61 7.59 2.38
N VAL A 218 15.85 6.28 2.27
CA VAL A 218 17.09 5.64 2.75
C VAL A 218 18.23 5.81 1.76
N SER A 219 17.99 5.65 0.44
CA SER A 219 19.05 5.82 -0.57
C SER A 219 19.62 7.25 -0.62
N SER A 220 18.84 8.23 -0.16
CA SER A 220 19.18 9.65 -0.27
C SER A 220 19.84 10.24 0.98
N ASN A 221 19.68 9.64 2.18
CA ASN A 221 20.03 10.34 3.43
C ASN A 221 20.78 9.55 4.51
N ILE A 222 20.67 8.21 4.63
CA ILE A 222 21.18 7.52 5.84
C ILE A 222 21.60 6.08 5.52
N GLY A 223 22.82 5.69 5.88
CA GLY A 223 23.34 4.31 5.80
C GLY A 223 22.66 3.30 6.76
N ASN A 224 21.42 3.55 7.19
CA ASN A 224 20.63 2.66 8.03
C ASN A 224 19.68 1.85 7.14
N THR A 225 19.91 0.55 7.03
CA THR A 225 19.08 -0.36 6.24
C THR A 225 17.75 -0.61 6.94
N LEU A 226 16.68 0.04 6.46
CA LEU A 226 15.32 -0.37 6.82
C LEU A 226 15.11 -1.84 6.46
N PRO A 227 14.34 -2.60 7.27
CA PRO A 227 14.09 -4.02 7.03
C PRO A 227 13.58 -4.28 5.63
N GLU A 228 14.07 -5.36 5.03
CA GLU A 228 13.48 -5.91 3.81
C GLU A 228 12.26 -6.74 4.18
N LEU A 229 11.24 -6.67 3.33
CA LEU A 229 10.04 -7.47 3.51
C LEU A 229 10.29 -8.87 2.95
N ILE A 230 9.69 -9.87 3.59
CA ILE A 230 9.73 -11.23 3.06
C ILE A 230 8.98 -11.30 1.72
N THR A 231 9.56 -12.02 0.76
CA THR A 231 8.97 -12.27 -0.57
C THR A 231 8.50 -13.71 -0.73
N GLU A 232 8.95 -14.60 0.16
CA GLU A 232 8.62 -16.01 0.16
C GLU A 232 7.97 -16.41 1.48
N LYS A 233 6.95 -17.27 1.39
CA LYS A 233 6.21 -17.73 2.57
C LYS A 233 7.12 -18.61 3.40
N THR A 234 7.16 -18.34 4.70
CA THR A 234 7.92 -19.18 5.62
C THR A 234 7.02 -20.32 6.07
N THR A 235 7.36 -21.56 5.72
CA THR A 235 6.66 -22.75 6.25
C THR A 235 6.85 -22.75 7.76
N GLN A 236 5.77 -22.63 8.53
CA GLN A 236 5.84 -22.91 9.95
C GLN A 236 6.15 -24.39 10.11
N VAL A 237 7.40 -24.73 10.42
CA VAL A 237 7.72 -26.03 10.98
C VAL A 237 7.00 -26.04 12.33
N SER A 238 5.90 -26.77 12.41
CA SER A 238 5.29 -27.13 13.68
C SER A 238 6.38 -27.82 14.51
N VAL A 239 6.93 -27.09 15.48
CA VAL A 239 7.77 -27.67 16.52
C VAL A 239 6.86 -28.63 17.29
N SER A 240 6.91 -29.91 16.92
CA SER A 240 6.42 -30.97 17.78
C SER A 240 7.30 -30.96 19.03
N ASN A 241 6.65 -30.82 20.19
CA ASN A 241 7.27 -30.83 21.52
C ASN A 241 8.28 -31.99 21.68
N PRO A 242 9.36 -31.83 22.48
CA PRO A 242 10.23 -32.94 22.82
C PRO A 242 9.48 -33.86 23.79
N ILE A 243 9.32 -35.13 23.41
CA ILE A 243 8.91 -36.18 24.37
C ILE A 243 10.16 -36.58 25.14
N GLU A 244 10.07 -36.44 26.46
CA GLU A 244 11.06 -36.82 27.45
C GLU A 244 10.93 -38.32 27.76
N GLY A 245 12.06 -39.04 27.67
CA GLY A 245 12.41 -40.23 28.46
C GLY A 245 11.75 -41.58 28.14
N GLN A 246 12.52 -42.52 27.56
CA GLN A 246 12.79 -43.79 28.24
C GLN A 246 14.00 -44.54 27.67
N ASP A 247 14.83 -44.96 28.61
CA ASP A 247 16.07 -45.74 28.58
C ASP A 247 15.83 -47.21 28.21
N VAL A 248 16.61 -47.79 27.28
CA VAL A 248 17.11 -49.20 27.33
C VAL A 248 18.37 -49.32 26.44
N SER A 249 19.39 -49.95 27.01
CA SER A 249 20.76 -50.15 26.52
C SER A 249 20.98 -51.42 25.68
N LEU A 250 22.14 -51.44 25.00
CA LEU A 250 23.05 -52.54 24.58
C LEU A 250 23.06 -53.12 23.13
N SER A 251 24.21 -52.83 22.48
CA SER A 251 25.09 -53.71 21.65
C SER A 251 24.56 -54.15 20.27
N GLU A 252 25.32 -54.21 19.15
CA GLU A 252 26.74 -54.49 18.88
C GLU A 252 27.23 -53.78 17.60
N ILE A 253 28.56 -53.63 17.48
CA ILE A 253 29.33 -53.27 16.26
C ILE A 253 29.80 -54.59 15.60
N PRO A 254 29.92 -54.70 14.27
CA PRO A 254 31.22 -54.61 13.58
C PRO A 254 31.17 -53.65 12.37
N GLU A 255 32.10 -52.69 12.16
CA GLU A 255 33.42 -52.86 11.51
C GLU A 255 33.35 -53.59 10.15
N LEU A 256 34.00 -53.21 9.04
CA LEU A 256 35.03 -52.22 8.67
C LEU A 256 35.28 -52.41 7.14
N LYS A 257 35.92 -51.42 6.48
CA LYS A 257 36.71 -51.52 5.22
C LYS A 257 35.95 -51.60 3.88
N SER A 258 36.46 -51.12 2.75
CA SER A 258 37.50 -50.15 2.36
C SER A 258 37.47 -50.07 0.82
N GLU A 259 38.00 -48.96 0.29
CA GLU A 259 38.71 -48.85 -1.00
C GLU A 259 37.95 -48.92 -2.34
N THR A 260 37.85 -47.73 -2.93
CA THR A 260 38.27 -47.33 -4.29
C THR A 260 39.03 -48.39 -5.11
N ASP A 261 38.60 -48.61 -6.35
CA ASP A 261 39.54 -48.59 -7.49
C ASP A 261 38.87 -48.44 -8.86
N VAL A 262 39.72 -48.07 -9.82
CA VAL A 262 39.46 -47.23 -11.00
C VAL A 262 39.50 -48.03 -12.32
N SER A 263 38.66 -47.60 -13.28
CA SER A 263 38.84 -47.58 -14.75
C SER A 263 38.76 -48.84 -15.63
N SER A 264 38.15 -48.57 -16.81
CA SER A 264 38.41 -49.08 -18.17
C SER A 264 37.47 -50.16 -18.68
N SER A 265 37.12 -50.28 -19.97
CA SER A 265 36.87 -49.36 -21.08
C SER A 265 36.36 -50.23 -22.26
N LYS A 266 35.67 -49.61 -23.24
CA LYS A 266 35.45 -50.06 -24.65
C LYS A 266 34.43 -51.18 -24.90
N ASP A 267 33.63 -51.23 -25.98
CA ASP A 267 33.51 -50.44 -27.23
C ASP A 267 32.19 -50.80 -27.97
N LYS A 268 31.82 -49.95 -28.96
CA LYS A 268 30.93 -50.13 -30.15
C LYS A 268 29.59 -49.38 -30.14
N VAL A 269 29.49 -48.17 -30.72
CA VAL A 269 29.42 -47.76 -32.16
C VAL A 269 27.97 -47.64 -32.66
N SER A 270 27.51 -46.40 -32.92
CA SER A 270 27.03 -45.92 -34.24
C SER A 270 26.56 -44.45 -34.19
N ASP A 271 26.74 -43.77 -35.32
CA ASP A 271 27.13 -42.37 -35.52
C ASP A 271 26.05 -41.27 -35.62
N SER A 272 26.57 -40.03 -35.69
CA SER A 272 26.07 -38.79 -36.34
C SER A 272 25.25 -37.84 -35.43
N ASP A 273 25.44 -36.51 -35.39
CA ASP A 273 26.19 -35.58 -36.24
C ASP A 273 26.34 -34.21 -35.52
N SER A 274 27.37 -33.46 -35.91
CA SER A 274 27.53 -32.00 -35.85
C SER A 274 27.59 -31.25 -34.49
N GLY A 275 28.65 -30.46 -34.32
CA GLY A 275 28.93 -29.64 -33.15
C GLY A 275 28.46 -28.19 -33.23
N SER A 276 28.14 -27.64 -32.04
CA SER A 276 28.17 -26.25 -31.54
C SER A 276 27.38 -25.17 -32.30
N PRO A 277 26.75 -24.16 -31.62
CA PRO A 277 27.31 -23.48 -30.45
C PRO A 277 26.31 -23.07 -29.35
N SER A 278 26.89 -22.58 -28.26
CA SER A 278 26.26 -21.97 -27.09
C SER A 278 25.36 -20.76 -27.42
N SER A 279 24.19 -20.76 -26.78
CA SER A 279 23.18 -19.68 -26.84
C SER A 279 23.65 -18.41 -26.11
N SER A 280 24.23 -17.49 -26.88
CA SER A 280 24.01 -16.03 -26.88
C SER A 280 23.73 -15.29 -25.55
N ILE A 281 24.80 -14.87 -24.87
CA ILE A 281 24.80 -13.62 -24.11
C ILE A 281 24.89 -12.48 -25.14
N LEU A 282 23.73 -11.98 -25.57
CA LEU A 282 23.63 -10.82 -26.46
C LEU A 282 23.87 -9.55 -25.64
N ASN A 283 25.15 -9.18 -25.50
CA ASN A 283 25.56 -7.91 -24.88
C ASN A 283 24.98 -6.73 -25.69
N LYS A 284 23.98 -6.08 -25.10
CA LYS A 284 23.33 -4.86 -25.60
C LYS A 284 24.23 -3.65 -25.33
N LEU A 285 25.26 -3.47 -26.14
CA LEU A 285 26.02 -2.21 -26.21
C LEU A 285 25.11 -1.14 -26.82
N ILE A 286 24.44 -0.36 -25.98
CA ILE A 286 23.82 0.89 -26.42
C ILE A 286 24.95 1.81 -26.84
N SER A 287 25.09 1.98 -28.15
CA SER A 287 26.12 2.80 -28.77
C SER A 287 25.97 4.25 -28.26
N ILE A 288 26.95 4.68 -27.45
CA ILE A 288 27.11 6.01 -26.84
C ILE A 288 26.66 7.18 -27.75
N PRO A 289 26.92 7.20 -29.08
CA PRO A 289 26.40 8.27 -29.95
C PRO A 289 24.87 8.41 -30.00
N PHE A 290 24.09 7.34 -29.81
CA PHE A 290 22.63 7.43 -29.82
C PHE A 290 22.06 8.19 -28.62
N ILE A 291 22.72 8.12 -27.46
CA ILE A 291 22.31 8.84 -26.25
C ILE A 291 22.47 10.35 -26.48
N PHE A 292 23.58 10.76 -27.09
CA PHE A 292 23.84 12.17 -27.39
C PHE A 292 22.82 12.76 -28.38
N VAL A 293 22.46 12.02 -29.43
CA VAL A 293 21.45 12.46 -30.41
C VAL A 293 20.07 12.59 -29.74
N ALA A 294 19.68 11.64 -28.89
CA ALA A 294 18.40 11.69 -28.19
C ALA A 294 18.31 12.89 -27.21
N THR A 295 19.41 13.19 -26.50
CA THR A 295 19.44 14.36 -25.60
C THR A 295 19.31 15.70 -26.34
N LEU A 296 19.91 15.85 -27.53
CA LEU A 296 19.79 17.07 -28.33
C LEU A 296 18.37 17.29 -28.86
N ILE A 297 17.69 16.21 -29.28
CA ILE A 297 16.30 16.27 -29.74
C ILE A 297 15.36 16.70 -28.61
N LEU A 298 15.51 16.10 -27.42
CA LEU A 298 14.69 16.43 -26.25
C LEU A 298 14.91 17.88 -25.79
N LEU A 299 16.14 18.38 -25.83
CA LEU A 299 16.46 19.76 -25.47
C LEU A 299 15.86 20.77 -26.46
N GLY A 300 15.86 20.45 -27.76
CA GLY A 300 15.20 21.27 -28.78
C GLY A 300 13.68 21.35 -28.60
N ILE A 301 13.04 20.23 -28.23
CA ILE A 301 11.61 20.19 -27.92
C ILE A 301 11.30 21.04 -26.68
N ALA A 302 12.06 20.86 -25.59
CA ALA A 302 11.89 21.63 -24.37
C ALA A 302 12.07 23.14 -24.60
N TYR A 303 13.08 23.53 -25.39
CA TYR A 303 13.32 24.93 -25.74
C TYR A 303 12.15 25.56 -26.51
N LYS A 304 11.58 24.83 -27.48
CA LYS A 304 10.42 25.29 -28.25
C LYS A 304 9.17 25.46 -27.38
N TYR A 305 8.91 24.54 -26.46
CA TYR A 305 7.78 24.62 -25.53
C TYR A 305 7.94 25.74 -24.49
N SER A 306 9.16 25.99 -24.01
CA SER A 306 9.46 27.09 -23.10
C SER A 306 9.23 28.46 -23.76
N LEU A 307 9.77 28.67 -24.96
CA LEU A 307 9.70 29.97 -25.65
C LEU A 307 8.26 30.34 -26.07
N PHE A 308 7.42 29.37 -26.43
CA PHE A 308 6.03 29.60 -26.87
C PHE A 308 4.98 29.49 -25.75
N GLY A 309 5.24 28.77 -24.66
CA GLY A 309 4.28 28.56 -23.57
C GLY A 309 4.00 29.83 -22.75
N PHE A 310 5.02 30.67 -22.52
CA PHE A 310 4.88 31.87 -21.70
C PHE A 310 4.11 33.00 -22.40
N ARG A 311 4.23 33.14 -23.72
CA ARG A 311 3.60 34.24 -24.47
C ARG A 311 2.08 34.13 -24.51
N LYS A 312 1.53 32.91 -24.55
CA LYS A 312 0.07 32.65 -24.64
C LYS A 312 -0.67 32.84 -23.32
N ARG A 313 0.00 32.67 -22.17
CA ARG A 313 -0.61 32.84 -20.83
C ARG A 313 -0.78 34.32 -20.45
N SER A 314 0.19 35.16 -20.81
CA SER A 314 0.17 36.60 -20.53
C SER A 314 -0.98 37.33 -21.25
N GLN A 315 -1.20 37.09 -22.54
CA GLN A 315 -2.30 37.71 -23.29
C GLN A 315 -3.70 37.31 -22.77
N LYS A 316 -3.90 36.04 -22.36
CA LYS A 316 -5.18 35.58 -21.80
C LYS A 316 -5.50 36.20 -20.44
N GLN A 317 -4.51 36.45 -19.59
CA GLN A 317 -4.72 37.18 -18.33
C GLN A 317 -5.03 38.67 -18.56
N HIS A 318 -4.40 39.29 -19.57
CA HIS A 318 -4.63 40.69 -19.90
C HIS A 318 -6.03 40.95 -20.49
N LEU A 319 -6.57 40.00 -21.27
CA LEU A 319 -7.94 40.06 -21.80
C LEU A 319 -9.00 39.83 -20.70
N ARG A 320 -8.75 38.89 -19.76
CA ARG A 320 -9.66 38.66 -18.63
C ARG A 320 -9.73 39.82 -17.64
N LYS A 321 -8.66 40.62 -17.49
CA LYS A 321 -8.68 41.83 -16.66
C LYS A 321 -9.45 42.99 -17.30
N LYS A 322 -9.56 43.06 -18.63
CA LYS A 322 -10.34 44.10 -19.34
C LYS A 322 -11.84 43.85 -19.38
N LEU A 323 -12.30 42.60 -19.23
CA LEU A 323 -13.73 42.24 -19.18
C LEU A 323 -14.36 42.39 -17.78
N LYS A 324 -13.60 42.82 -16.77
CA LYS A 324 -14.07 43.03 -15.39
C LYS A 324 -14.07 44.52 -14.99
N LYS A 325 -14.03 45.44 -15.95
CA LYS A 325 -14.08 46.88 -15.70
C LYS A 325 -15.22 47.52 -16.46
#